data_AF-A0A1L4DPZ7-F1
#
_entry.id   AF-A0A1L4DPZ7-F1
#
_cell.length_a   1.000
_cell.length_b   1.000
_cell.length_c   1.000
_cell.angle_alpha   90.00
_cell.angle_beta   90.00
_cell.angle_gamma   90.00
#
_symmetry.space_group_name_H-M   'P 1'
#
loop_
_entity.id
_entity.type
_entity.pdbx_description
1 polymer ?
#
loop_
_entity_poly.entity_id
_entity_poly.type
_entity_poly.pdbx_seq_one_letter_code
_entity_poly.pdbx_strand_id
1 'polypeptide(L)'
;MALSPEEEIEEIEEDEEVETSTTYRIDFETGRLTGETISGIEAIRQFIYMTLRTERYAHPIYSHDIGTEIQELLTDTEATDEYKEMEIPRLLEEALLVDERIDHIEELEVTKQNDSFHVKLAIVTDEGTLEIEEVMEGDV
;
A
#
# COMPACT_ATOMS: atom_id res chain seq x y z
N MET A 1 -40.50 -0.32 -33.51
CA MET A 1 -39.43 -1.12 -32.89
C MET A 1 -39.89 -1.45 -31.49
N ALA A 2 -39.91 -2.73 -31.12
CA ALA A 2 -40.24 -3.14 -29.76
C ALA A 2 -39.04 -2.83 -28.86
N LEU A 3 -39.29 -2.19 -27.71
CA LEU A 3 -38.32 -2.04 -26.63
C LEU A 3 -37.97 -3.44 -26.13
N SER A 4 -36.68 -3.73 -26.05
CA SER A 4 -36.16 -4.92 -25.36
C SER A 4 -36.57 -4.86 -23.89
N PRO A 5 -36.88 -5.99 -23.22
CA PRO A 5 -37.14 -5.98 -21.78
C PRO A 5 -35.90 -5.46 -21.07
N GLU A 6 -36.09 -4.61 -20.06
CA GLU A 6 -35.06 -4.28 -19.08
C GLU A 6 -34.84 -5.57 -18.27
N GLU A 7 -33.67 -6.20 -18.40
CA GLU A 7 -33.28 -7.30 -17.53
C GLU A 7 -32.99 -6.72 -16.15
N GLU A 8 -33.77 -7.09 -15.14
CA GLU A 8 -33.42 -6.86 -13.74
C GLU A 8 -32.19 -7.70 -13.43
N ILE A 9 -31.04 -7.04 -13.29
CA ILE A 9 -29.81 -7.67 -12.81
C ILE A 9 -30.03 -7.94 -11.33
N GLU A 10 -30.11 -9.22 -10.96
CA GLU A 10 -30.12 -9.65 -9.57
C GLU A 10 -28.74 -9.30 -8.98
N GLU A 11 -28.68 -8.32 -8.07
CA GLU A 11 -27.48 -8.04 -7.28
C GLU A 11 -27.19 -9.28 -6.44
N ILE A 12 -26.14 -10.00 -6.83
CA ILE A 12 -25.60 -11.10 -6.04
C ILE A 12 -24.86 -10.42 -4.87
N GLU A 13 -25.39 -10.58 -3.65
CA GLU A 13 -24.61 -10.30 -2.44
C GLU A 13 -23.46 -11.33 -2.42
N GLU A 14 -22.28 -10.92 -2.90
CA GLU A 14 -21.05 -11.68 -2.65
C GLU A 14 -20.75 -11.57 -1.16
N ASP A 15 -20.95 -12.66 -0.42
CA ASP A 15 -20.32 -12.84 0.89
C ASP A 15 -18.81 -12.79 0.64
N GLU A 16 -18.18 -11.63 0.86
CA GLU A 16 -16.72 -11.51 0.89
C GLU A 16 -16.20 -12.41 2.02
N GLU A 17 -15.85 -13.65 1.69
CA GLU A 17 -15.12 -14.51 2.59
C GLU A 17 -13.79 -13.81 2.89
N VAL A 18 -13.60 -13.39 4.15
CA VAL A 18 -12.38 -12.76 4.65
C VAL A 18 -11.18 -13.55 4.11
N GLU A 19 -10.43 -12.93 3.19
CA GLU A 19 -9.35 -13.62 2.51
C GLU A 19 -8.32 -14.08 3.56
N THR A 20 -7.81 -15.30 3.39
CA THR A 20 -6.84 -15.81 4.36
C THR A 20 -5.62 -14.91 4.36
N SER A 21 -5.16 -14.47 5.53
CA SER A 21 -3.91 -13.72 5.66
C SER A 21 -2.66 -14.52 5.26
N THR A 22 -2.80 -15.74 4.72
CA THR A 22 -1.69 -16.60 4.33
C THR A 22 -1.23 -16.32 2.89
N THR A 23 0.06 -16.05 2.71
CA THR A 23 0.67 -15.80 1.41
C THR A 23 2.04 -16.48 1.30
N TYR A 24 2.60 -16.56 0.10
CA TYR A 24 3.98 -17.02 -0.09
C TYR A 24 4.97 -15.91 0.31
N ARG A 25 5.97 -16.28 1.10
CA ARG A 25 7.03 -15.36 1.53
C ARG A 25 7.91 -14.98 0.35
N ILE A 26 8.06 -13.68 0.15
CA ILE A 26 9.00 -13.06 -0.78
C ILE A 26 10.32 -12.84 -0.05
N ASP A 27 11.39 -13.32 -0.63
CA ASP A 27 12.73 -12.89 -0.32
C ASP A 27 13.02 -11.63 -1.14
N PHE A 28 13.00 -10.48 -0.46
CA PHE A 28 13.21 -9.17 -1.08
C PHE A 28 14.69 -8.90 -1.44
N GLU A 29 15.64 -9.64 -0.88
CA GLU A 29 17.05 -9.55 -1.30
C GLU A 29 17.25 -10.21 -2.66
N THR A 30 16.60 -11.36 -2.89
CA THR A 30 16.71 -12.10 -4.16
C THR A 30 15.60 -11.79 -5.17
N GLY A 31 14.53 -11.14 -4.73
CA GLY A 31 13.33 -10.85 -5.53
C GLY A 31 12.52 -12.10 -5.90
N ARG A 32 12.57 -13.15 -5.07
CA ARG A 32 11.96 -14.46 -5.38
C ARG A 32 11.05 -14.95 -4.27
N LEU A 33 10.08 -15.77 -4.64
CA LEU A 33 9.32 -16.56 -3.66
C LEU A 33 10.23 -17.61 -3.04
N THR A 34 10.21 -17.70 -1.73
CA THR A 34 10.99 -18.69 -0.96
C THR A 34 10.40 -20.11 -1.04
N GLY A 35 9.12 -20.23 -1.38
CA GLY A 35 8.35 -21.47 -1.33
C GLY A 35 7.77 -21.77 0.07
N GLU A 36 8.06 -20.94 1.06
CA GLU A 36 7.43 -20.95 2.40
C GLU A 36 6.18 -20.07 2.39
N THR A 37 5.18 -20.45 3.18
CA THR A 37 3.99 -19.63 3.44
C THR A 37 4.13 -18.89 4.77
N ILE A 38 3.75 -17.62 4.78
CA ILE A 38 3.62 -16.77 5.97
C ILE A 38 2.16 -16.38 6.17
N SER A 39 1.79 -16.01 7.40
CA SER A 39 0.44 -15.62 7.76
C SER A 39 0.42 -14.53 8.83
N GLY A 40 -0.76 -13.96 9.08
CA GLY A 40 -0.97 -12.98 10.15
C GLY A 40 -0.08 -11.74 9.99
N ILE A 41 0.50 -11.29 11.10
CA ILE A 41 1.34 -10.08 11.16
C ILE A 41 2.52 -10.08 10.17
N GLU A 42 3.08 -11.25 9.84
CA GLU A 42 4.17 -11.35 8.87
C GLU A 42 3.70 -11.09 7.44
N ALA A 43 2.50 -11.56 7.09
CA ALA A 43 1.91 -11.32 5.79
C ALA A 43 1.48 -9.85 5.62
N ILE A 44 0.99 -9.22 6.69
CA ILE A 44 0.67 -7.78 6.69
C ILE A 44 1.94 -6.95 6.51
N ARG A 45 3.03 -7.31 7.21
CA ARG A 45 4.34 -6.67 7.00
C ARG A 45 4.80 -6.78 5.54
N GLN A 46 4.63 -7.96 4.91
CA GLN A 46 4.97 -8.14 3.50
C GLN A 46 4.08 -7.28 2.58
N PHE A 47 2.78 -7.18 2.85
CA PHE A 47 1.88 -6.28 2.13
C PHE A 47 2.36 -4.83 2.19
N ILE A 48 2.63 -4.31 3.40
CA ILE A 48 3.10 -2.93 3.58
C ILE A 48 4.40 -2.72 2.80
N TYR A 49 5.35 -3.65 2.90
CA TYR A 49 6.62 -3.55 2.17
C TYR A 49 6.42 -3.49 0.65
N MET A 50 5.50 -4.29 0.11
CA MET A 50 5.14 -4.28 -1.31
C MET A 50 4.49 -2.96 -1.72
N THR A 51 3.51 -2.49 -0.96
CA THR A 51 2.78 -1.24 -1.22
C THR A 51 3.71 -0.04 -1.26
N LEU A 52 4.63 0.07 -0.29
CA LEU A 52 5.59 1.18 -0.24
C LEU A 52 6.59 1.20 -1.41
N ARG A 53 6.79 0.06 -2.09
CA ARG A 53 7.76 -0.09 -3.19
C ARG A 53 7.13 -0.24 -4.57
N THR A 54 5.81 -0.16 -4.64
CA THR A 54 5.08 -0.25 -5.90
C THR A 54 4.60 1.14 -6.25
N GLU A 55 4.99 1.62 -7.43
CA GLU A 55 4.42 2.84 -7.99
C GLU A 55 2.98 2.55 -8.45
N ARG A 56 2.03 3.34 -7.93
CA ARG A 56 0.62 3.20 -8.28
C ARG A 56 0.45 3.46 -9.78
N TYR A 57 -0.41 2.67 -10.44
CA TYR A 57 -0.68 2.73 -11.90
C TYR A 57 0.46 2.29 -12.85
N ALA A 58 1.66 1.98 -12.33
CA ALA A 58 2.79 1.58 -13.17
C ALA A 58 2.63 0.19 -13.82
N HIS A 59 1.78 -0.67 -13.25
CA HIS A 59 1.63 -2.06 -13.69
C HIS A 59 0.16 -2.43 -13.96
N PRO A 60 -0.21 -2.81 -15.20
CA PRO A 60 -1.59 -3.17 -15.55
C PRO A 60 -2.17 -4.39 -14.83
N ILE A 61 -1.31 -5.18 -14.17
CA ILE A 61 -1.72 -6.36 -13.41
C ILE A 61 -2.25 -6.01 -12.01
N TYR A 62 -1.97 -4.81 -11.51
CA TYR A 62 -2.46 -4.35 -10.22
C TYR A 62 -3.77 -3.58 -10.38
N SER A 63 -4.62 -3.65 -9.34
CA SER A 63 -5.74 -2.71 -9.22
C SER A 63 -5.20 -1.30 -8.98
N HIS A 64 -6.09 -0.32 -9.09
CA HIS A 64 -5.77 1.09 -8.88
C HIS A 64 -5.46 1.43 -7.42
N ASP A 65 -5.73 0.50 -6.50
CA ASP A 65 -5.61 0.68 -5.05
C ASP A 65 -4.25 0.22 -4.51
N ILE A 66 -3.43 -0.45 -5.33
CA ILE A 66 -2.12 -0.97 -4.92
C ILE A 66 -1.01 0.01 -5.28
N GLY A 67 -0.12 0.23 -4.31
CA GLY A 67 1.06 1.08 -4.46
C GLY A 67 0.83 2.52 -3.99
N THR A 68 1.87 3.34 -4.14
CA THR A 68 1.88 4.74 -3.74
C THR A 68 2.27 5.64 -4.92
N GLU A 69 1.85 6.91 -4.86
CA GLU A 69 2.25 7.97 -5.80
C GLU A 69 3.48 8.74 -5.28
N ILE A 70 4.22 8.16 -4.30
CA ILE A 70 5.32 8.85 -3.64
C ILE A 70 6.49 9.09 -4.61
N GLN A 71 6.79 8.14 -5.50
CA GLN A 71 7.85 8.35 -6.50
C GLN A 71 7.54 9.53 -7.43
N GLU A 72 6.29 9.64 -7.91
CA GLU A 72 5.83 10.79 -8.70
C GLU A 72 6.01 12.10 -7.92
N LEU A 73 5.56 12.14 -6.66
CA LEU A 73 5.73 13.30 -5.78
C LEU A 73 7.20 13.67 -5.54
N LEU A 74 8.07 12.67 -5.31
CA LEU A 74 9.49 12.91 -5.02
C LEU A 74 10.24 13.42 -6.24
N THR A 75 9.90 12.92 -7.44
CA THR A 75 10.53 13.32 -8.71
C THR A 75 9.98 14.62 -9.29
N ASP A 76 8.85 15.13 -8.79
CA ASP A 76 8.34 16.44 -9.15
C ASP A 76 9.31 17.56 -8.70
N THR A 77 9.87 18.27 -9.68
CA THR A 77 10.82 19.38 -9.47
C THR A 77 10.15 20.69 -9.08
N GLU A 78 8.83 20.82 -9.29
CA GLU A 78 8.05 22.00 -8.93
C GLU A 78 7.51 21.92 -7.49
N ALA A 79 7.42 20.71 -6.93
CA ALA A 79 7.02 20.45 -5.56
C ALA A 79 8.13 20.84 -4.56
N THR A 80 7.79 21.63 -3.53
CA THR A 80 8.73 21.99 -2.46
C THR A 80 8.87 20.86 -1.44
N ASP A 81 9.97 20.84 -0.70
CA ASP A 81 10.19 19.84 0.35
C ASP A 81 9.10 19.87 1.42
N GLU A 82 8.62 21.06 1.80
CA GLU A 82 7.52 21.20 2.77
C GLU A 82 6.20 20.62 2.22
N TYR A 83 5.94 20.78 0.91
CA TYR A 83 4.78 20.17 0.28
C TYR A 83 4.90 18.64 0.28
N LYS A 84 6.09 18.11 -0.05
CA LYS A 84 6.35 16.67 -0.02
C LYS A 84 6.19 16.09 1.38
N GLU A 85 6.72 16.76 2.41
CA GLU A 85 6.54 16.40 3.82
C GLU A 85 5.07 16.35 4.26
N MET A 86 4.22 17.21 3.69
CA MET A 86 2.77 17.22 3.98
C MET A 86 1.99 16.14 3.22
N GLU A 87 2.40 15.81 1.99
CA GLU A 87 1.67 14.86 1.14
C GLU A 87 2.05 13.40 1.37
N ILE A 88 3.31 13.11 1.74
CA ILE A 88 3.77 11.74 2.03
C ILE A 88 2.85 11.03 3.05
N PRO A 89 2.49 11.63 4.21
CA PRO A 89 1.57 11.01 5.15
C PRO A 89 0.22 10.64 4.53
N ARG A 90 -0.37 11.55 3.75
CA ARG A 90 -1.66 11.35 3.10
C ARG A 90 -1.61 10.19 2.10
N LEU A 91 -0.56 10.14 1.27
CA LEU A 91 -0.37 9.08 0.29
C LEU A 91 -0.15 7.70 0.94
N LEU A 92 0.53 7.68 2.09
CA LEU A 92 0.75 6.45 2.86
C LEU A 92 -0.53 5.94 3.49
N GLU A 93 -1.31 6.81 4.13
CA GLU A 93 -2.62 6.45 4.67
C GLU A 93 -3.54 5.91 3.56
N GLU A 94 -3.63 6.60 2.43
CA GLU A 94 -4.45 6.17 1.30
C GLU A 94 -4.02 4.82 0.72
N ALA A 95 -2.73 4.52 0.70
CA ALA A 95 -2.23 3.26 0.13
C ALA A 95 -2.34 2.08 1.11
N LEU A 96 -2.18 2.33 2.40
CA LEU A 96 -2.16 1.27 3.41
C LEU A 96 -3.57 0.91 3.90
N LEU A 97 -4.47 1.88 4.06
CA LEU A 97 -5.83 1.66 4.58
C LEU A 97 -6.79 1.00 3.57
N VAL A 98 -6.29 0.63 2.40
CA VAL A 98 -6.99 -0.26 1.45
C VAL A 98 -7.06 -1.69 1.97
N ASP A 99 -6.07 -2.12 2.76
CA ASP A 99 -6.04 -3.47 3.33
C ASP A 99 -6.86 -3.51 4.61
N GLU A 100 -7.95 -4.31 4.59
CA GLU A 100 -8.90 -4.42 5.70
C GLU A 100 -8.29 -4.91 7.01
N ARG A 101 -7.09 -5.51 6.97
CA ARG A 101 -6.37 -5.97 8.16
C ARG A 101 -5.70 -4.81 8.91
N ILE A 102 -5.55 -3.65 8.28
CA ILE A 102 -4.96 -2.45 8.87
C ILE A 102 -6.08 -1.58 9.44
N ASP A 103 -6.16 -1.47 10.76
CA ASP A 103 -7.17 -0.67 11.44
C ASP A 103 -6.93 0.83 11.27
N HIS A 104 -5.70 1.27 11.55
CA HIS A 104 -5.26 2.66 11.41
C HIS A 104 -3.72 2.79 11.58
N ILE A 105 -3.20 3.96 11.24
CA ILE A 105 -1.84 4.38 11.55
C ILE A 105 -1.88 5.16 12.87
N GLU A 106 -1.20 4.67 13.91
CA GLU A 106 -1.16 5.28 15.24
C GLU A 106 -0.16 6.45 15.28
N GLU A 107 1.02 6.26 14.68
CA GLU A 107 2.04 7.30 14.57
C GLU A 107 2.62 7.30 13.15
N LEU A 108 2.75 8.50 12.57
CA LEU A 108 3.39 8.73 11.29
C LEU A 108 4.27 9.96 11.39
N GLU A 109 5.59 9.75 11.30
CA GLU A 109 6.57 10.83 11.29
C GLU A 109 7.33 10.84 9.97
N VAL A 110 7.40 12.02 9.35
CA VAL A 110 8.21 12.27 8.15
C VAL A 110 9.28 13.29 8.50
N THR A 111 10.53 13.02 8.13
CA THR A 111 11.65 13.94 8.35
C THR A 111 12.51 14.02 7.11
N LYS A 112 12.66 15.21 6.52
CA LYS A 112 13.65 15.45 5.48
C LYS A 112 15.08 15.28 6.01
N GLN A 113 15.90 14.50 5.30
CA GLN A 113 17.34 14.44 5.52
C GLN A 113 18.07 14.49 4.16
N ASN A 114 18.78 15.58 3.89
CA ASN A 114 19.45 15.79 2.59
C ASN A 114 18.45 15.62 1.43
N ASP A 115 18.70 14.68 0.52
CA ASP A 115 17.86 14.41 -0.66
C ASP A 115 16.79 13.33 -0.41
N SER A 116 16.68 12.77 0.81
CA SER A 116 15.70 11.74 1.17
C SER A 116 14.65 12.21 2.18
N PHE A 117 13.55 11.46 2.31
CA PHE A 117 12.56 11.59 3.37
C PHE A 117 12.55 10.30 4.19
N HIS A 118 12.79 10.43 5.50
CA HIS A 118 12.74 9.31 6.43
C HIS A 118 11.34 9.22 7.00
N VAL A 119 10.72 8.06 6.88
CA VAL A 119 9.36 7.79 7.32
C VAL A 119 9.40 6.75 8.43
N LYS A 120 8.72 7.05 9.54
CA LYS A 120 8.46 6.10 10.63
C LYS A 120 6.96 5.93 10.78
N LEU A 121 6.54 4.67 10.85
CA LEU A 121 5.15 4.26 10.91
C LEU A 121 4.96 3.32 12.09
N ALA A 122 3.99 3.63 12.95
CA ALA A 122 3.40 2.68 13.89
C ALA A 122 1.98 2.36 13.41
N ILE A 123 1.76 1.11 13.02
CA ILE A 123 0.53 0.66 12.35
C ILE A 123 -0.16 -0.34 13.26
N VAL A 124 -1.45 -0.12 13.54
CA VAL A 124 -2.29 -1.04 14.30
C VAL A 124 -3.08 -1.90 13.33
N THR A 125 -3.04 -3.21 13.56
CA THR A 125 -3.68 -4.23 12.71
C THR A 125 -4.47 -5.20 13.58
N ASP A 126 -5.35 -5.96 12.96
CA ASP A 126 -6.11 -7.04 13.60
C ASP A 126 -5.20 -8.12 14.25
N GLU A 127 -3.97 -8.27 13.75
CA GLU A 127 -2.95 -9.21 14.21
C GLU A 127 -1.90 -8.59 15.16
N GLY A 128 -2.01 -7.29 15.48
CA GLY A 128 -1.13 -6.56 16.40
C GLY A 128 -0.49 -5.29 15.81
N THR A 129 0.52 -4.74 16.49
CA THR A 129 1.18 -3.49 16.08
C THR A 129 2.47 -3.76 15.29
N LEU A 130 2.68 -2.99 14.22
CA LEU A 130 3.88 -3.01 13.39
C LEU A 130 4.60 -1.66 13.44
N GLU A 131 5.91 -1.69 13.68
CA GLU A 131 6.79 -0.55 13.48
C GLU A 131 7.58 -0.75 12.19
N ILE A 132 7.56 0.27 11.32
CA ILE A 132 8.22 0.29 10.02
C ILE A 132 8.99 1.60 9.89
N GLU A 133 10.26 1.49 9.50
CA GLU A 133 11.10 2.63 9.12
C GLU A 133 11.51 2.45 7.66
N GLU A 134 11.27 3.47 6.84
CA GLU A 134 11.62 3.47 5.42
C GLU A 134 12.28 4.78 5.03
N VAL A 135 13.15 4.70 4.02
CA VAL A 135 13.80 5.87 3.42
C VAL A 135 13.26 6.01 2.01
N MET A 136 12.62 7.14 1.75
CA MET A 136 12.00 7.45 0.47
C MET A 136 12.89 8.45 -0.27
N GLU A 137 13.40 8.00 -1.41
CA GLU A 137 14.27 8.76 -2.31
C GLU A 137 13.64 8.74 -3.69
N GLY A 138 13.70 9.86 -4.41
CA GLY A 138 13.26 9.89 -5.80
C GLY A 138 14.24 9.12 -6.66
N ASP A 139 13.74 8.13 -7.40
CA ASP A 139 14.54 7.42 -8.38
C ASP A 139 14.90 8.37 -9.54
N VAL A 140 16.18 8.43 -9.90
CA VAL A 140 16.73 9.30 -10.98
C VAL A 140 16.65 8.65 -12.35
#